data_AF-A0A9P0KG87-F1
#
_entry.id   AF-A0A9P0KG87-F1
#
_cell.length_a   1.000
_cell.length_b   1.000
_cell.length_c   1.000
_cell.angle_alpha   90.00
_cell.angle_beta   90.00
_cell.angle_gamma   90.00
#
_symmetry.space_group_name_H-M   'P 1'
#
loop_
_entity.id
_entity.type
_entity.pdbx_description
1 polymer ?
#
loop_
_entity_poly.entity_id
_entity_poly.type
_entity_poly.pdbx_seq_one_letter_code
_entity_poly.pdbx_strand_id
1 'polypeptide(L)'
;MEKGLKDATCTGTAELERVGVTVNGLIMDTWLINVSDIGDMEWKVLILRKVDEVTFKKQDEAHHFQRMYHMSLLPPVPSSTEEWKEISKRFEEVWNFPHCVGAVDGKHVLLQAPMKSGSDFFNYKSQYSIVLMAVVDVDYNFTFVDIGCQGRISDGGVFKRCDLYQKIANGTLNFPQNSPLPGRTKQTPYVLIGDAVFPLCDYLIKPYSGNHERGSMKRIFNYRLSRARRVVENAFGIASSVFRVLRKPMLLEPEKAQLIVMTIVCLHNFLRKSRTSRNVYTPPGSLDEEVNGHIVPGSAGLEFGFNASHI
;
A
#
# COMPACT_ATOMS: atom_id res chain seq x y z
N MET A 1 37.38 19.10 -2.59
CA MET A 1 37.30 18.22 -3.77
C MET A 1 36.11 17.33 -3.59
N GLU A 2 35.00 17.74 -4.21
CA GLU A 2 33.80 16.94 -4.42
C GLU A 2 34.13 15.67 -5.20
N LYS A 3 33.53 14.55 -4.80
CA LYS A 3 33.05 13.52 -5.73
C LYS A 3 31.69 13.06 -5.22
N GLY A 4 30.65 13.46 -5.96
CA GLY A 4 29.26 13.31 -5.59
C GLY A 4 28.79 11.86 -5.52
N LEU A 5 27.87 11.62 -4.58
CA LEU A 5 26.83 10.61 -4.76
C LEU A 5 26.04 11.05 -6.00
N LYS A 6 26.21 10.33 -7.10
CA LYS A 6 25.27 10.41 -8.22
C LYS A 6 24.02 9.62 -7.84
N ASP A 7 22.88 10.26 -8.03
CA ASP A 7 21.55 9.67 -7.96
C ASP A 7 21.52 8.30 -8.62
N ALA A 8 21.14 7.27 -7.87
CA ALA A 8 20.76 5.99 -8.44
C ALA A 8 19.35 6.14 -9.05
N THR A 9 19.27 6.71 -10.25
CA THR A 9 18.06 6.65 -11.06
C THR A 9 17.82 5.21 -11.47
N CYS A 10 16.82 4.56 -10.88
CA CYS A 10 16.36 3.23 -11.28
C CYS A 10 15.72 3.31 -12.67
N THR A 11 16.50 3.03 -13.71
CA THR A 11 16.03 2.93 -15.10
C THR A 11 15.85 1.47 -15.48
N GLY A 12 14.91 0.78 -14.81
CA GLY A 12 14.50 -0.57 -15.21
C GLY A 12 13.28 -0.50 -16.14
N THR A 13 13.27 -1.33 -17.18
CA THR A 13 12.08 -1.55 -18.02
C THR A 13 11.43 -2.87 -17.60
N ALA A 14 10.11 -2.89 -17.41
CA ALA A 14 9.38 -4.15 -17.40
C ALA A 14 8.35 -4.19 -18.51
N GLU A 15 8.39 -5.28 -19.25
CA GLU A 15 7.37 -5.62 -20.23
C GLU A 15 6.40 -6.60 -19.59
N LEU A 16 5.11 -6.24 -19.66
CA LEU A 16 4.02 -7.15 -19.34
C LEU A 16 3.63 -7.86 -20.63
N GLU A 17 4.05 -9.11 -20.75
CA GLU A 17 3.62 -9.96 -21.85
C GLU A 17 2.53 -10.91 -21.36
N ARG A 18 1.42 -10.97 -22.12
CA ARG A 18 0.39 -11.98 -21.92
C ARG A 18 0.90 -13.27 -22.54
N VAL A 19 1.50 -14.14 -21.74
CA VAL A 19 2.06 -15.40 -22.22
C VAL A 19 1.05 -16.51 -21.95
N GLY A 20 0.65 -17.22 -23.00
CA GLY A 20 -0.05 -18.49 -22.86
C GLY A 20 0.95 -19.55 -22.44
N VAL A 21 0.90 -19.99 -21.18
CA VAL A 21 1.75 -21.10 -20.70
C VAL A 21 0.90 -22.35 -20.62
N THR A 22 1.36 -23.42 -21.27
CA THR A 22 0.69 -24.72 -21.23
C THR A 22 1.38 -25.59 -20.17
N VAL A 23 0.66 -25.91 -19.09
CA VAL A 23 1.12 -26.89 -18.09
C VAL A 23 0.16 -28.07 -18.13
N ASN A 24 0.68 -29.27 -18.39
CA ASN A 24 -0.10 -30.51 -18.54
C ASN A 24 -1.27 -30.42 -19.55
N GLY A 25 -1.07 -29.69 -20.66
CA GLY A 25 -2.07 -29.58 -21.73
C GLY A 25 -3.18 -28.55 -21.52
N LEU A 26 -3.17 -27.79 -20.41
CA LEU A 26 -4.11 -26.69 -20.16
C LEU A 26 -3.47 -25.34 -20.49
N ILE A 27 -4.11 -24.57 -21.38
CA ILE A 27 -3.70 -23.20 -21.73
C ILE A 27 -4.02 -22.30 -20.53
N MET A 28 -3.00 -21.73 -19.89
CA MET A 28 -3.15 -20.78 -18.80
C MET A 28 -2.85 -19.35 -19.26
N ASP A 29 -3.82 -18.45 -19.09
CA ASP A 29 -3.61 -17.00 -19.14
C ASP A 29 -2.62 -16.60 -18.03
N THR A 30 -1.37 -16.33 -18.39
CA THR A 30 -0.31 -15.99 -17.43
C THR A 30 0.23 -14.60 -17.75
N TRP A 31 0.57 -13.83 -16.72
CA TRP A 31 1.31 -12.59 -16.88
C TRP A 31 2.77 -12.85 -16.54
N LEU A 32 3.64 -12.66 -17.53
CA LEU A 32 5.08 -12.64 -17.31
C LEU A 32 5.46 -11.18 -17.05
N ILE A 33 6.07 -10.91 -15.90
CA ILE A 33 6.75 -9.62 -15.69
C ILE A 33 8.22 -9.91 -15.90
N ASN A 34 8.73 -9.51 -17.07
CA ASN A 34 10.15 -9.55 -17.34
C ASN A 34 10.75 -8.28 -16.77
N VAL A 35 11.53 -8.39 -15.69
CA VAL A 35 12.25 -7.26 -15.09
C VAL A 35 13.70 -7.40 -15.50
N SER A 36 14.12 -6.65 -16.53
CA SER A 36 15.52 -6.53 -16.90
C SER A 36 16.14 -5.33 -16.17
N ASP A 37 17.28 -5.57 -15.53
CA ASP A 37 18.22 -4.62 -14.94
C ASP A 37 17.84 -3.93 -13.62
N ILE A 38 17.78 -4.74 -12.56
CA ILE A 38 18.13 -4.30 -11.19
C ILE A 38 19.40 -5.07 -10.79
N GLY A 39 20.57 -4.55 -11.18
CA GLY A 39 21.86 -5.25 -11.06
C GLY A 39 21.98 -6.40 -12.07
N ASP A 40 23.18 -6.99 -12.24
CA ASP A 40 23.54 -8.02 -13.24
C ASP A 40 22.77 -9.36 -13.14
N MET A 41 21.50 -9.38 -12.73
CA MET A 41 20.66 -10.57 -12.60
C MET A 41 19.31 -10.38 -13.29
N GLU A 42 19.01 -11.24 -14.28
CA GLU A 42 17.68 -11.39 -14.88
C GLU A 42 16.71 -12.05 -13.89
N TRP A 43 15.58 -11.39 -13.59
CA TRP A 43 14.50 -11.98 -12.80
C TRP A 43 13.29 -12.30 -13.68
N LYS A 44 12.89 -13.58 -13.72
CA LYS A 44 11.62 -14.02 -14.31
C LYS A 44 10.61 -14.26 -13.19
N VAL A 45 9.70 -13.31 -12.97
CA VAL A 45 8.57 -13.51 -12.05
C VAL A 45 7.41 -14.13 -12.82
N LEU A 46 7.25 -15.46 -12.68
CA LEU A 46 6.07 -16.17 -13.18
C LEU A 46 4.97 -16.15 -12.12
N ILE A 47 3.86 -15.46 -12.40
CA ILE A 47 2.64 -15.56 -11.59
C ILE A 47 1.67 -16.51 -12.28
N LEU A 48 1.81 -17.81 -12.00
CA LEU A 48 0.97 -18.86 -12.59
C LEU A 48 -0.47 -18.78 -12.06
N ARG A 49 -1.45 -18.77 -12.97
CA ARG A 49 -2.87 -18.57 -12.66
C ARG A 49 -3.57 -19.79 -12.05
N LYS A 50 -2.94 -20.97 -12.01
CA LYS A 50 -3.60 -22.19 -11.51
C LYS A 50 -2.67 -23.36 -11.18
N VAL A 51 -1.69 -23.18 -10.31
CA VAL A 51 -1.12 -24.26 -9.47
C VAL A 51 -0.68 -23.59 -8.17
N ASP A 52 -0.88 -24.25 -7.04
CA ASP A 52 -0.52 -23.80 -5.68
C ASP A 52 1.01 -23.66 -5.45
N GLU A 53 1.78 -23.22 -6.44
CA GLU A 53 3.22 -23.04 -6.37
C GLU A 53 3.67 -21.71 -6.99
N VAL A 54 4.16 -20.81 -6.13
CA VAL A 54 5.05 -19.72 -6.54
C VAL A 54 6.48 -20.27 -6.43
N THR A 55 7.10 -20.62 -7.55
CA THR A 55 8.48 -21.12 -7.57
C THR A 55 9.47 -19.98 -7.79
N PHE A 56 10.16 -19.58 -6.73
CA PHE A 56 11.38 -18.77 -6.83
C PHE A 56 12.55 -19.72 -7.10
N LYS A 57 13.15 -19.69 -8.30
CA LYS A 57 14.42 -20.41 -8.53
C LYS A 57 15.54 -19.60 -7.88
N LYS A 58 16.18 -20.18 -6.88
CA LYS A 58 17.33 -19.61 -6.16
C LYS A 58 18.58 -20.41 -6.52
N GLN A 59 19.66 -19.71 -6.83
CA GLN A 59 21.01 -20.24 -6.65
C GLN A 59 21.45 -19.76 -5.26
N ASP A 60 21.87 -20.70 -4.42
CA ASP A 60 22.13 -20.60 -2.98
C ASP A 60 22.77 -19.26 -2.59
N GLU A 61 22.14 -18.42 -1.75
CA GLU A 61 22.52 -18.24 -0.33
C GLU A 61 21.39 -17.48 0.39
N ALA A 62 20.72 -18.11 1.37
CA ALA A 62 19.37 -17.68 1.74
C ALA A 62 19.20 -16.75 2.94
N HIS A 63 20.09 -16.77 3.93
CA HIS A 63 19.73 -16.18 5.24
C HIS A 63 20.32 -14.79 5.50
N HIS A 64 21.48 -14.43 4.90
CA HIS A 64 22.05 -13.07 5.02
C HIS A 64 21.55 -12.13 3.90
N PHE A 65 21.34 -12.68 2.70
CA PHE A 65 20.86 -11.94 1.52
C PHE A 65 19.40 -11.48 1.66
N GLN A 66 18.56 -12.27 2.36
CA GLN A 66 17.15 -11.95 2.62
C GLN A 66 16.95 -10.73 3.52
N ARG A 67 17.89 -10.33 4.39
CA ARG A 67 17.72 -9.12 5.22
C ARG A 67 18.18 -7.85 4.51
N MET A 68 19.21 -7.97 3.67
CA MET A 68 19.82 -6.82 2.98
C MET A 68 18.99 -6.37 1.75
N TYR A 69 18.44 -7.31 0.97
CA TYR A 69 17.57 -7.01 -0.18
C TYR A 69 16.12 -6.69 0.20
N HIS A 70 15.67 -7.19 1.36
CA HIS A 70 14.34 -6.90 1.90
C HIS A 70 14.21 -5.46 2.39
N MET A 71 15.31 -4.70 2.52
CA MET A 71 15.26 -3.25 2.76
C MET A 71 15.40 -2.42 1.47
N SER A 72 16.07 -2.92 0.43
CA SER A 72 16.32 -2.13 -0.80
C SER A 72 15.17 -2.17 -1.81
N LEU A 73 14.29 -3.17 -1.74
CA LEU A 73 13.13 -3.32 -2.63
C LEU A 73 11.80 -2.84 -2.01
N LEU A 74 11.74 -2.68 -0.68
CA LEU A 74 10.55 -2.16 -0.03
C LEU A 74 10.25 -0.74 -0.52
N PRO A 75 8.97 -0.31 -0.48
CA PRO A 75 8.62 1.07 -0.71
C PRO A 75 9.56 2.01 0.06
N PRO A 76 10.24 2.95 -0.62
CA PRO A 76 11.09 3.88 0.07
C PRO A 76 10.21 4.77 0.94
N VAL A 77 10.40 4.66 2.25
CA VAL A 77 9.82 5.61 3.20
C VAL A 77 10.45 6.97 2.91
N PRO A 78 9.66 8.06 2.81
CA PRO A 78 10.22 9.37 2.57
C PRO A 78 11.28 9.68 3.63
N SER A 79 12.45 10.08 3.14
CA SER A 79 13.69 10.15 3.91
C SER A 79 14.10 11.58 4.25
N SER A 80 13.48 12.55 3.60
CA SER A 80 13.71 13.99 3.79
C SER A 80 12.41 14.73 4.09
N THR A 81 12.52 15.89 4.73
CA THR A 81 11.39 16.78 5.00
C THR A 81 10.75 17.26 3.70
N GLU A 82 11.55 17.46 2.65
CA GLU A 82 11.13 17.91 1.33
C GLU A 82 10.26 16.85 0.63
N GLU A 83 10.62 15.57 0.70
CA GLU A 83 9.80 14.48 0.14
C GLU A 83 8.43 14.40 0.82
N TRP A 84 8.38 14.50 2.16
CA TRP A 84 7.12 14.55 2.90
C TRP A 84 6.27 15.75 2.51
N LYS A 85 6.89 16.93 2.35
CA LYS A 85 6.19 18.16 1.94
C LYS A 85 5.67 18.08 0.50
N GLU A 86 6.38 17.41 -0.40
CA GLU A 86 5.91 17.20 -1.77
C GLU A 86 4.66 16.31 -1.79
N ILE A 87 4.64 15.22 -1.03
CA ILE A 87 3.43 14.39 -0.85
C ILE A 87 2.29 15.25 -0.30
N SER A 88 2.56 16.05 0.74
CA SER A 88 1.56 16.96 1.31
C SER A 88 0.99 17.95 0.32
N LYS A 89 1.84 18.56 -0.50
CA LYS A 89 1.41 19.52 -1.51
C LYS A 89 0.49 18.85 -2.53
N ARG A 90 0.83 17.64 -2.95
CA ARG A 90 0.02 16.86 -3.89
C ARG A 90 -1.34 16.46 -3.30
N PHE A 91 -1.41 16.07 -2.03
CA PHE A 91 -2.69 15.83 -1.33
C PHE A 91 -3.55 17.10 -1.25
N GLU A 92 -2.92 18.26 -1.06
CA GLU A 92 -3.63 19.55 -1.09
C GLU A 92 -4.20 19.84 -2.48
N GLU A 93 -3.40 19.67 -3.53
CA GLU A 93 -3.80 19.92 -4.92
C GLU A 93 -4.93 18.99 -5.40
N VAL A 94 -4.84 17.70 -5.08
CA VAL A 94 -5.78 16.67 -5.58
C VAL A 94 -7.01 16.53 -4.69
N TRP A 95 -6.82 16.53 -3.37
CA TRP A 95 -7.88 16.19 -2.41
C TRP A 95 -8.32 17.37 -1.54
N ASN A 96 -7.71 18.55 -1.67
CA ASN A 96 -7.97 19.71 -0.81
C ASN A 96 -7.80 19.35 0.68
N PHE A 97 -6.76 18.56 0.96
CA PHE A 97 -6.37 18.15 2.30
C PHE A 97 -4.93 18.60 2.58
N PRO A 98 -4.71 19.85 3.01
CA PRO A 98 -3.37 20.35 3.29
C PRO A 98 -2.74 19.56 4.44
N HIS A 99 -1.41 19.50 4.45
CA HIS A 99 -0.61 18.83 5.48
C HIS A 99 -0.78 17.31 5.58
N CYS A 100 -1.54 16.67 4.68
CA CYS A 100 -1.66 15.21 4.64
C CYS A 100 -0.46 14.58 3.95
N VAL A 101 0.31 13.76 4.66
CA VAL A 101 1.53 13.13 4.12
C VAL A 101 1.34 11.67 3.71
N GLY A 102 0.12 11.17 3.78
CA GLY A 102 -0.23 9.81 3.38
C GLY A 102 -1.51 9.31 4.03
N ALA A 103 -2.16 8.34 3.40
CA ALA A 103 -3.29 7.62 3.98
C ALA A 103 -2.83 6.26 4.52
N VAL A 104 -3.22 5.92 5.74
CA VAL A 104 -2.87 4.66 6.41
C VAL A 104 -4.08 3.76 6.56
N ASP A 105 -3.90 2.48 6.24
CA ASP A 105 -4.93 1.45 6.43
C ASP A 105 -4.32 0.04 6.48
N GLY A 106 -5.09 -0.89 7.03
CA GLY A 106 -4.75 -2.31 7.13
C GLY A 106 -5.53 -3.16 6.12
N LYS A 107 -4.84 -4.08 5.44
CA LYS A 107 -5.46 -5.14 4.64
C LYS A 107 -5.18 -6.50 5.25
N HIS A 108 -6.24 -7.25 5.53
CA HIS A 108 -6.12 -8.68 5.82
C HIS A 108 -5.82 -9.48 4.55
N VAL A 109 -4.69 -10.18 4.55
CA VAL A 109 -4.33 -11.18 3.53
C VAL A 109 -4.72 -12.54 4.08
N LEU A 110 -5.73 -13.15 3.46
CA LEU A 110 -6.32 -14.39 3.96
C LEU A 110 -5.36 -15.56 3.80
N LEU A 111 -5.35 -16.44 4.79
CA LEU A 111 -4.60 -17.69 4.82
C LEU A 111 -5.56 -18.86 5.04
N GLN A 112 -5.16 -20.05 4.59
CA GLN A 112 -5.62 -21.26 5.26
C GLN A 112 -5.06 -21.28 6.68
N ALA A 113 -5.80 -21.89 7.62
CA ALA A 113 -5.37 -22.05 9.00
C ALA A 113 -3.92 -22.56 9.08
N PRO A 114 -2.96 -21.75 9.57
CA PRO A 114 -1.57 -22.17 9.64
C PRO A 114 -1.40 -23.32 10.64
N MET A 115 -0.46 -24.23 10.35
CA MET A 115 -0.27 -25.41 11.19
C MET A 115 0.10 -25.01 12.63
N LYS A 116 -0.56 -25.62 13.62
CA LYS A 116 -0.29 -25.42 15.06
C LYS A 116 -0.38 -23.95 15.53
N SER A 117 -1.07 -23.08 14.78
CA SER A 117 -1.16 -21.65 15.11
C SER A 117 -2.27 -21.28 16.11
N GLY A 118 -3.13 -22.25 16.47
CA GLY A 118 -4.29 -21.98 17.32
C GLY A 118 -5.16 -20.87 16.74
N SER A 119 -5.39 -19.81 17.52
CA SER A 119 -6.17 -18.64 17.11
C SER A 119 -5.32 -17.41 16.77
N ASP A 120 -4.00 -17.55 16.65
CA ASP A 120 -3.13 -16.38 16.53
C ASP A 120 -3.42 -15.55 15.27
N PHE A 121 -3.65 -16.21 14.14
CA PHE A 121 -4.01 -15.55 12.89
C PHE A 121 -5.52 -15.41 12.68
N PHE A 122 -6.34 -15.87 13.63
CA PHE A 122 -7.79 -15.83 13.51
C PHE A 122 -8.32 -14.43 13.84
N ASN A 123 -8.86 -13.77 12.83
CA ASN A 123 -9.32 -12.39 12.90
C ASN A 123 -10.78 -12.28 13.38
N TYR A 124 -11.23 -11.05 13.62
CA TYR A 124 -12.60 -10.74 14.06
C TYR A 124 -13.69 -11.12 13.04
N LYS A 125 -13.32 -11.39 11.78
CA LYS A 125 -14.22 -11.88 10.72
C LYS A 125 -14.26 -13.40 10.63
N SER A 126 -13.74 -14.11 11.63
CA SER A 126 -13.66 -15.57 11.67
C SER A 126 -12.86 -16.19 10.52
N GLN A 127 -11.78 -15.52 10.11
CA GLN A 127 -10.86 -15.98 9.06
C GLN A 127 -9.41 -15.93 9.53
N TYR A 128 -8.55 -16.79 8.98
CA TYR A 128 -7.11 -16.72 9.22
C TYR A 128 -6.49 -15.69 8.27
N SER A 129 -5.62 -14.82 8.79
CA SER A 129 -4.96 -13.79 7.99
C SER A 129 -3.68 -13.26 8.62
N ILE A 130 -2.79 -12.75 7.77
CA ILE A 130 -1.77 -11.77 8.16
C ILE A 130 -2.25 -10.36 7.77
N VAL A 131 -1.74 -9.35 8.46
CA VAL A 131 -2.01 -7.95 8.17
C VAL A 131 -0.92 -7.37 7.27
N LEU A 132 -1.33 -6.70 6.21
CA LEU A 132 -0.56 -5.71 5.45
C LEU A 132 -1.00 -4.33 5.93
N MET A 133 -0.21 -3.70 6.79
CA MET A 133 -0.37 -2.29 7.16
C MET A 133 0.38 -1.45 6.13
N ALA A 134 -0.24 -0.41 5.58
CA ALA A 134 0.40 0.40 4.55
C ALA A 134 0.11 1.89 4.73
N VAL A 135 1.08 2.71 4.34
CA VAL A 135 0.87 4.13 4.00
C VAL A 135 0.96 4.27 2.49
N VAL A 136 0.01 5.02 1.94
CA VAL A 136 -0.11 5.25 0.50
C VAL A 136 -0.14 6.75 0.20
N ASP A 137 0.58 7.15 -0.85
CA ASP A 137 0.57 8.52 -1.36
C ASP A 137 -0.63 8.82 -2.27
N VAL A 138 -0.75 10.07 -2.68
CA VAL A 138 -1.80 10.57 -3.58
C VAL A 138 -1.82 9.88 -4.96
N ASP A 139 -0.68 9.31 -5.39
CA ASP A 139 -0.48 8.65 -6.69
C ASP A 139 -0.67 7.13 -6.62
N TYR A 140 -1.23 6.67 -5.48
CA TYR A 140 -1.55 5.28 -5.15
C TYR A 140 -0.31 4.41 -4.94
N ASN A 141 0.87 4.99 -4.73
CA ASN A 141 2.05 4.20 -4.40
C ASN A 141 2.10 3.93 -2.90
N PHE A 142 2.48 2.71 -2.53
CA PHE A 142 2.90 2.43 -1.18
C PHE A 142 4.14 3.26 -0.87
N THR A 143 4.17 3.95 0.26
CA THR A 143 5.32 4.69 0.78
C THR A 143 5.86 4.08 2.07
N PHE A 144 5.07 3.24 2.73
CA PHE A 144 5.49 2.40 3.83
C PHE A 144 4.62 1.14 3.87
N VAL A 145 5.21 0.00 4.25
CA VAL A 145 4.44 -1.21 4.56
C VAL A 145 5.05 -1.95 5.76
N ASP A 146 4.18 -2.56 6.56
CA ASP A 146 4.52 -3.56 7.58
C ASP A 146 3.63 -4.78 7.35
N ILE A 147 4.25 -5.95 7.17
CA ILE A 147 3.60 -7.16 6.62
C ILE A 147 3.87 -8.32 7.55
N GLY A 148 2.83 -9.11 7.84
CA GLY A 148 2.99 -10.39 8.54
C GLY A 148 2.47 -10.36 9.98
N CYS A 149 2.03 -9.21 10.48
CA CYS A 149 1.41 -9.13 11.81
C CYS A 149 0.18 -10.04 11.88
N GLN A 150 -0.04 -10.69 13.03
CA GLN A 150 -1.10 -11.67 13.17
C GLN A 150 -2.49 -11.03 13.04
N GLY A 151 -3.40 -11.69 12.30
CA GLY A 151 -4.73 -11.16 11.99
C GLY A 151 -5.67 -10.89 13.17
N ARG A 152 -5.37 -11.41 14.37
CA ARG A 152 -6.11 -11.10 15.61
C ARG A 152 -5.90 -9.67 16.11
N ILE A 153 -4.85 -9.00 15.64
CA ILE A 153 -4.41 -7.71 16.13
C ILE A 153 -5.14 -6.62 15.35
N SER A 154 -5.70 -5.62 16.05
CA SER A 154 -6.34 -4.47 15.41
C SER A 154 -5.34 -3.56 14.69
N ASP A 155 -5.81 -2.86 13.66
CA ASP A 155 -5.00 -1.94 12.84
C ASP A 155 -4.29 -0.87 13.68
N GLY A 156 -4.98 -0.26 14.63
CA GLY A 156 -4.38 0.69 15.57
C GLY A 156 -3.29 0.06 16.47
N GLY A 157 -3.42 -1.22 16.79
CA GLY A 157 -2.42 -1.98 17.53
C GLY A 157 -1.19 -2.33 16.68
N VAL A 158 -1.39 -2.70 15.41
CA VAL A 158 -0.31 -2.92 14.44
C VAL A 158 0.47 -1.62 14.23
N PHE A 159 -0.23 -0.51 13.95
CA PHE A 159 0.38 0.78 13.66
C PHE A 159 1.26 1.32 14.79
N LYS A 160 0.81 1.26 16.05
CA LYS A 160 1.63 1.73 17.18
C LYS A 160 2.96 0.96 17.35
N ARG A 161 3.03 -0.28 16.87
CA ARG A 161 4.23 -1.13 16.97
C ARG A 161 5.09 -1.09 15.71
N CYS A 162 4.60 -0.52 14.61
CA CYS A 162 5.36 -0.51 13.37
C CYS A 162 6.52 0.48 13.43
N ASP A 163 7.57 0.20 12.64
CA ASP A 163 8.80 0.98 12.60
C ASP A 163 8.55 2.45 12.20
N LEU A 164 7.55 2.70 11.34
CA LEU A 164 7.16 4.05 10.95
C LEU A 164 6.74 4.89 12.16
N TYR A 165 5.82 4.37 12.98
CA TYR A 165 5.35 5.09 14.16
C TYR A 165 6.50 5.40 15.13
N GLN A 166 7.37 4.41 15.36
CA GLN A 166 8.52 4.57 16.26
C GLN A 166 9.51 5.62 15.74
N LYS A 167 9.81 5.62 14.43
CA LYS A 167 10.72 6.60 13.82
C LYS A 167 10.15 8.02 13.81
N ILE A 168 8.84 8.18 13.60
CA ILE A 168 8.19 9.49 13.72
C ILE A 168 8.23 9.96 15.17
N ALA A 169 7.82 9.13 16.12
CA ALA A 169 7.77 9.48 17.54
C ALA A 169 9.15 9.82 18.13
N ASN A 170 10.20 9.13 17.67
CA ASN A 170 11.58 9.38 18.11
C ASN A 170 12.30 10.47 17.30
N GLY A 171 11.62 11.09 16.31
CA GLY A 171 12.19 12.18 15.50
C GLY A 171 13.28 11.75 14.50
N THR A 172 13.37 10.47 14.15
CA THR A 172 14.42 9.92 13.27
C THR A 172 14.01 9.82 11.80
N LEU A 173 12.78 10.21 11.45
CA LEU A 173 12.23 10.11 10.09
C LEU A 173 12.21 11.44 9.30
N ASN A 174 12.93 12.48 9.76
CA ASN A 174 12.93 13.81 9.14
C ASN A 174 11.52 14.35 8.84
N PHE A 175 10.56 13.99 9.70
CA PHE A 175 9.16 14.35 9.55
C PHE A 175 9.00 15.88 9.63
N PRO A 176 8.17 16.53 8.78
CA PRO A 176 8.11 17.98 8.73
C PRO A 176 7.67 18.60 10.06
N GLN A 177 8.30 19.71 10.43
CA GLN A 177 7.83 20.54 11.53
C GLN A 177 6.48 21.17 11.21
N ASN A 178 5.71 21.47 12.26
CA ASN A 178 4.43 22.16 12.14
C ASN A 178 4.60 23.49 11.39
N SER A 179 3.63 23.81 10.55
CA SER A 179 3.54 25.07 9.83
C SER A 179 2.11 25.59 9.83
N PRO A 180 1.86 26.88 9.55
CA PRO A 180 0.50 27.36 9.37
C PRO A 180 -0.12 26.84 8.06
N LEU A 181 -1.40 26.50 8.11
CA LEU A 181 -2.17 26.23 6.89
C LEU A 181 -2.27 27.49 6.00
N PRO A 182 -2.52 27.35 4.68
CA PRO A 182 -2.70 28.48 3.77
C PRO A 182 -3.71 29.51 4.30
N GLY A 183 -3.28 30.77 4.38
CA GLY A 183 -4.10 31.88 4.89
C GLY A 183 -4.38 31.86 6.41
N ARG A 184 -3.64 31.04 7.18
CA ARG A 184 -3.76 30.94 8.64
C ARG A 184 -2.42 31.25 9.32
N THR A 185 -2.47 31.55 10.61
CA THR A 185 -1.28 31.82 11.46
C THR A 185 -1.01 30.71 12.48
N LYS A 186 -2.03 29.88 12.79
CA LYS A 186 -1.92 28.81 13.77
C LYS A 186 -1.08 27.66 13.22
N GLN A 187 -0.03 27.30 13.96
CA GLN A 187 0.80 26.13 13.69
C GLN A 187 -0.05 24.86 13.70
N THR A 188 0.03 24.09 12.62
CA THR A 188 -0.76 22.88 12.38
C THR A 188 0.19 21.76 11.93
N PRO A 189 0.08 20.54 12.50
CA PRO A 189 0.99 19.45 12.17
C PRO A 189 0.78 18.92 10.76
N TYR A 190 1.82 18.28 10.24
CA TYR A 190 1.70 17.32 9.13
C TYR A 190 1.22 15.98 9.68
N VAL A 191 0.30 15.32 8.98
CA VAL A 191 -0.41 14.15 9.51
C VAL A 191 -0.62 13.07 8.46
N LEU A 192 -0.60 11.82 8.92
CA LEU A 192 -1.22 10.70 8.23
C LEU A 192 -2.73 10.74 8.48
N ILE A 193 -3.52 10.28 7.52
CA ILE A 193 -4.97 10.13 7.68
C ILE A 193 -5.33 8.66 7.81
N GLY A 194 -6.04 8.29 8.88
CA GLY A 194 -6.51 6.94 9.13
C GLY A 194 -8.03 6.87 9.28
N ASP A 195 -8.55 5.65 9.34
CA ASP A 195 -9.96 5.41 9.65
C ASP A 195 -10.30 5.63 11.14
N ALA A 196 -11.55 5.35 11.53
CA ALA A 196 -12.01 5.57 12.90
C ALA A 196 -11.34 4.65 13.95
N VAL A 197 -10.79 3.50 13.55
CA VAL A 197 -10.18 2.51 14.46
C VAL A 197 -8.75 2.86 14.84
N PHE A 198 -8.08 3.74 14.08
CA PHE A 198 -6.78 4.26 14.45
C PHE A 198 -6.84 5.19 15.68
N PRO A 199 -5.75 5.31 16.45
CA PRO A 199 -5.65 6.27 17.55
C PRO A 199 -5.43 7.69 17.01
N LEU A 200 -6.05 8.70 17.62
CA LEU A 200 -5.69 10.10 17.34
C LEU A 200 -4.32 10.40 18.01
N CYS A 201 -3.38 10.95 17.26
CA CYS A 201 -2.10 11.45 17.79
C CYS A 201 -1.56 12.61 16.94
N ASP A 202 -0.41 13.18 17.33
CA ASP A 202 0.17 14.36 16.69
C ASP A 202 0.52 14.17 15.20
N TYR A 203 0.65 12.92 14.75
CA TYR A 203 1.03 12.55 13.39
C TYR A 203 -0.01 11.70 12.67
N LEU A 204 -1.15 11.39 13.31
CA LEU A 204 -2.24 10.64 12.69
C LEU A 204 -3.58 11.24 13.10
N ILE A 205 -4.35 11.69 12.12
CA ILE A 205 -5.71 12.20 12.30
C ILE A 205 -6.74 11.19 11.80
N LYS A 206 -7.90 11.20 12.44
CA LYS A 206 -9.02 10.31 12.16
C LYS A 206 -10.33 11.08 12.13
N PRO A 207 -11.42 10.54 11.54
CA PRO A 207 -12.69 11.23 11.50
C PRO A 207 -13.26 11.46 12.91
N TYR A 208 -14.04 12.53 13.07
CA TYR A 208 -14.86 12.74 14.25
C TYR A 208 -15.87 11.59 14.39
N SER A 209 -16.02 11.09 15.62
CA SER A 209 -16.96 10.00 15.92
C SER A 209 -18.41 10.48 16.02
N GLY A 210 -19.33 9.59 15.69
CA GLY A 210 -20.77 9.83 15.77
C GLY A 210 -21.37 10.49 14.53
N ASN A 211 -22.68 10.70 14.58
CA ASN A 211 -23.41 11.35 13.49
C ASN A 211 -23.32 12.86 13.64
N HIS A 212 -23.18 13.54 12.50
CA HIS A 212 -23.06 14.99 12.45
C HIS A 212 -24.09 15.58 11.49
N GLU A 213 -24.67 16.71 11.89
CA GLU A 213 -25.67 17.43 11.10
C GLU A 213 -25.11 17.82 9.73
N ARG A 214 -26.00 17.84 8.73
CA ARG A 214 -25.63 18.25 7.37
C ARG A 214 -25.11 19.69 7.40
N GLY A 215 -23.95 19.92 6.79
CA GLY A 215 -23.31 21.24 6.77
C GLY A 215 -22.47 21.59 8.00
N SER A 216 -22.48 20.76 9.05
CA SER A 216 -21.60 20.99 10.20
C SER A 216 -20.11 20.86 9.81
N MET A 217 -19.25 21.64 10.47
CA MET A 217 -17.80 21.59 10.24
C MET A 217 -17.22 20.19 10.45
N LYS A 218 -17.74 19.43 11.42
CA LYS A 218 -17.31 18.04 11.66
C LYS A 218 -17.67 17.12 10.49
N ARG A 219 -18.88 17.26 9.93
CA ARG A 219 -19.29 16.47 8.76
C ARG A 219 -18.47 16.84 7.52
N ILE A 220 -18.24 18.13 7.29
CA ILE A 220 -17.41 18.61 6.18
C ILE A 220 -15.98 18.07 6.31
N PHE A 221 -15.42 18.10 7.52
CA PHE A 221 -14.11 17.53 7.80
C PHE A 221 -14.08 16.01 7.52
N ASN A 222 -15.04 15.25 8.07
CA ASN A 222 -15.12 13.80 7.84
C ASN A 222 -15.26 13.45 6.37
N TYR A 223 -16.03 14.23 5.60
CA TYR A 223 -16.15 14.08 4.15
C TYR A 223 -14.81 14.26 3.45
N ARG A 224 -14.08 15.34 3.73
CA ARG A 224 -12.75 15.61 3.14
C ARG A 224 -11.72 14.55 3.52
N LEU A 225 -11.70 14.14 4.78
CA LEU A 225 -10.81 13.08 5.26
C LEU A 225 -11.12 11.77 4.55
N SER A 226 -12.39 11.37 4.49
CA SER A 226 -12.82 10.12 3.85
C SER A 226 -12.44 10.09 2.38
N ARG A 227 -12.57 11.21 1.66
CA ARG A 227 -12.13 11.35 0.27
C ARG A 227 -10.64 11.14 0.10
N ALA A 228 -9.82 11.87 0.85
CA ALA A 228 -8.37 11.76 0.76
C ALA A 228 -7.89 10.34 1.14
N ARG A 229 -8.56 9.70 2.11
CA ARG A 229 -8.23 8.35 2.56
C ARG A 229 -8.48 7.29 1.47
N ARG A 230 -9.37 7.51 0.50
CA ARG A 230 -9.67 6.52 -0.56
C ARG A 230 -8.43 6.05 -1.33
N VAL A 231 -7.34 6.83 -1.34
CA VAL A 231 -6.10 6.43 -2.04
C VAL A 231 -5.54 5.11 -1.53
N VAL A 232 -5.57 4.83 -0.23
CA VAL A 232 -5.05 3.57 0.33
C VAL A 232 -5.98 2.39 0.02
N GLU A 233 -7.29 2.61 0.10
CA GLU A 233 -8.30 1.61 -0.28
C GLU A 233 -8.19 1.24 -1.76
N ASN A 234 -8.04 2.24 -2.63
CA ASN A 234 -7.86 2.04 -4.06
C ASN A 234 -6.53 1.35 -4.38
N ALA A 235 -5.43 1.68 -3.71
CA ALA A 235 -4.17 0.97 -3.89
C ALA A 235 -4.30 -0.51 -3.54
N PHE A 236 -4.96 -0.86 -2.44
CA PHE A 236 -5.29 -2.24 -2.10
C PHE A 236 -6.21 -2.89 -3.13
N GLY A 237 -7.21 -2.16 -3.62
CA GLY A 237 -8.12 -2.59 -4.68
C GLY A 237 -7.38 -2.96 -5.96
N ILE A 238 -6.52 -2.07 -6.47
CA ILE A 238 -5.70 -2.28 -7.66
C ILE A 238 -4.75 -3.48 -7.47
N ALA A 239 -4.05 -3.54 -6.33
CA ALA A 239 -3.15 -4.64 -6.04
C ALA A 239 -3.92 -5.98 -6.02
N SER A 240 -5.08 -6.02 -5.40
CA SER A 240 -5.91 -7.24 -5.35
C SER A 240 -6.54 -7.56 -6.71
N SER A 241 -6.83 -6.54 -7.51
CA SER A 241 -7.49 -6.74 -8.80
C SER A 241 -6.53 -7.39 -9.80
N VAL A 242 -5.29 -6.92 -9.83
CA VAL A 242 -4.22 -7.45 -10.69
C VAL A 242 -3.64 -8.74 -10.10
N PHE A 243 -3.25 -8.73 -8.82
CA PHE A 243 -2.66 -9.88 -8.13
C PHE A 243 -3.74 -10.69 -7.42
N ARG A 244 -4.48 -11.47 -8.20
CA ARG A 244 -5.65 -12.24 -7.72
C ARG A 244 -5.37 -13.21 -6.57
N VAL A 245 -4.11 -13.54 -6.31
CA VAL A 245 -3.70 -14.31 -5.12
C VAL A 245 -4.13 -13.62 -3.82
N LEU A 246 -4.24 -12.28 -3.79
CA LEU A 246 -4.73 -11.53 -2.63
C LEU A 246 -6.26 -11.62 -2.41
N ARG A 247 -7.01 -12.19 -3.35
CA ARG A 247 -8.48 -12.31 -3.28
C ARG A 247 -8.94 -13.63 -2.66
N LYS A 248 -8.05 -14.61 -2.50
CA LYS A 248 -8.36 -15.92 -1.94
C LYS A 248 -7.43 -16.24 -0.78
N PRO A 249 -7.85 -17.13 0.15
CA PRO A 249 -6.95 -17.66 1.15
C PRO A 249 -5.72 -18.30 0.49
N MET A 250 -4.53 -17.91 0.93
CA MET A 250 -3.28 -18.54 0.51
C MET A 250 -3.10 -19.86 1.27
N LEU A 251 -2.82 -20.94 0.55
CA LEU A 251 -2.52 -22.26 1.14
C LEU A 251 -1.02 -22.34 1.50
N LEU A 252 -0.53 -21.33 2.22
CA LEU A 252 0.88 -21.15 2.52
C LEU A 252 1.06 -20.72 3.98
N GLU A 253 2.20 -21.10 4.56
CA GLU A 253 2.60 -20.61 5.88
C GLU A 253 2.81 -19.09 5.88
N PRO A 254 2.56 -18.40 7.01
CA PRO A 254 2.59 -16.94 7.12
C PRO A 254 3.86 -16.30 6.56
N GLU A 255 5.04 -16.90 6.77
CA GLU A 255 6.32 -16.37 6.31
C GLU A 255 6.41 -16.35 4.79
N LYS A 256 5.88 -17.38 4.12
CA LYS A 256 5.83 -17.43 2.65
C LYS A 256 4.79 -16.45 2.11
N ALA A 257 3.64 -16.34 2.76
CA ALA A 257 2.62 -15.37 2.40
C ALA A 257 3.15 -13.93 2.52
N GLN A 258 3.91 -13.62 3.59
CA GLN A 258 4.57 -12.32 3.77
C GLN A 258 5.50 -11.98 2.61
N LEU A 259 6.34 -12.93 2.16
CA LEU A 259 7.22 -12.72 1.00
C LEU A 259 6.43 -12.42 -0.27
N ILE A 260 5.36 -13.15 -0.54
CA ILE A 260 4.49 -12.92 -1.71
C ILE A 260 3.87 -11.51 -1.66
N VAL A 261 3.33 -11.13 -0.50
CA VAL A 261 2.70 -9.81 -0.32
C VAL A 261 3.74 -8.70 -0.50
N MET A 262 4.95 -8.87 0.03
CA MET A 262 6.04 -7.93 -0.19
C MET A 262 6.38 -7.80 -1.68
N THR A 263 6.55 -8.91 -2.40
CA THR A 263 6.80 -8.89 -3.86
C THR A 263 5.70 -8.15 -4.60
N ILE A 264 4.43 -8.35 -4.22
CA ILE A 264 3.28 -7.66 -4.82
C ILE A 264 3.35 -6.15 -4.60
N VAL A 265 3.68 -5.70 -3.39
CA VAL A 265 3.84 -4.27 -3.08
C VAL A 265 4.95 -3.65 -3.94
N CYS A 266 6.09 -4.34 -4.08
CA CYS A 266 7.20 -3.87 -4.92
C CYS A 266 6.78 -3.76 -6.39
N LEU A 267 6.14 -4.81 -6.93
CA LEU A 267 5.66 -4.83 -8.31
C LEU A 267 4.58 -3.78 -8.56
N HIS A 268 3.66 -3.59 -7.61
CA HIS A 268 2.64 -2.53 -7.67
C HIS A 268 3.31 -1.17 -7.85
N ASN A 269 4.24 -0.81 -6.97
CA ASN A 269 4.94 0.47 -7.05
C ASN A 269 5.73 0.62 -8.35
N PHE A 270 6.42 -0.44 -8.78
CA PHE A 270 7.17 -0.44 -10.04
C PHE A 270 6.24 -0.14 -11.24
N LEU A 271 5.11 -0.86 -11.33
CA LEU A 271 4.15 -0.72 -12.42
C LEU A 271 3.40 0.61 -12.37
N ARG A 272 3.13 1.15 -11.17
CA ARG A 272 2.50 2.47 -10.99
C ARG A 272 3.44 3.61 -11.35
N LYS A 273 4.72 3.52 -11.02
CA LYS A 273 5.70 4.59 -11.27
C LYS A 273 6.13 4.65 -12.75
N SER A 274 6.13 3.52 -13.45
CA SER A 274 6.51 3.48 -14.87
C SER A 274 5.48 4.16 -15.79
N ARG A 275 5.97 5.00 -16.71
CA ARG A 275 5.13 5.66 -17.72
C ARG A 275 4.54 4.68 -18.74
N THR A 276 5.23 3.58 -19.02
CA THR A 276 4.82 2.62 -20.06
C THR A 276 3.77 1.64 -19.55
N SER A 277 3.82 1.25 -18.27
CA SER A 277 2.91 0.25 -17.71
C SER A 277 1.78 0.83 -16.86
N ARG A 278 1.87 2.08 -16.37
CA ARG A 278 0.85 2.69 -15.50
C ARG A 278 -0.57 2.58 -16.05
N ASN A 279 -0.78 2.90 -17.32
CA ASN A 279 -2.12 2.90 -17.93
C ASN A 279 -2.63 1.50 -18.25
N VAL A 280 -1.74 0.51 -18.34
CA VAL A 280 -2.11 -0.91 -18.49
C VAL A 280 -2.43 -1.51 -17.12
N TYR A 281 -1.64 -1.17 -16.11
CA TYR A 281 -1.79 -1.65 -14.74
C TYR A 281 -2.99 -1.00 -14.02
N THR A 282 -3.27 0.27 -14.33
CA THR A 282 -4.43 1.00 -13.83
C THR A 282 -5.11 1.73 -14.99
N PRO A 283 -5.91 1.01 -15.80
CA PRO A 283 -6.66 1.61 -16.91
C PRO A 283 -7.60 2.73 -16.45
N PRO A 284 -7.91 3.71 -17.30
CA PRO A 284 -8.94 4.72 -17.03
C PRO A 284 -10.25 4.08 -16.55
N GLY A 285 -10.89 4.65 -15.53
CA GLY A 285 -12.06 4.08 -14.87
C GLY A 285 -11.77 2.98 -13.82
N SER A 286 -10.49 2.65 -13.57
CA SER A 286 -10.13 1.74 -12.46
C SER A 286 -10.20 2.40 -11.09
N LEU A 287 -9.92 3.70 -11.05
CA LEU A 287 -9.91 4.51 -9.84
C LEU A 287 -11.27 5.17 -9.66
N ASP A 288 -11.59 5.52 -8.41
CA ASP A 288 -12.78 6.32 -8.15
C ASP A 288 -12.58 7.74 -8.69
N GLU A 289 -13.64 8.29 -9.26
CA GLU A 289 -13.65 9.65 -9.79
C GLU A 289 -14.73 10.47 -9.07
N GLU A 290 -14.44 11.74 -8.81
CA GLU A 290 -15.45 12.68 -8.32
C GLU A 290 -16.06 13.43 -9.50
N VAL A 291 -17.36 13.24 -9.71
CA VAL A 291 -18.14 13.92 -10.74
C VAL A 291 -19.24 14.72 -10.03
N ASN A 292 -19.17 16.06 -10.12
CA ASN A 292 -20.16 16.98 -9.52
C ASN A 292 -20.39 16.78 -8.01
N GLY A 293 -19.32 16.48 -7.25
CA GLY A 293 -19.43 16.25 -5.80
C GLY A 293 -19.95 14.86 -5.42
N HIS A 294 -20.19 13.99 -6.41
CA HIS A 294 -20.53 12.58 -6.20
C HIS A 294 -19.36 11.70 -6.58
N ILE A 295 -19.12 10.68 -5.77
CA ILE A 295 -18.06 9.71 -6.04
C ILE A 295 -18.62 8.61 -6.94
N VAL A 296 -18.04 8.46 -8.11
CA VAL A 296 -18.26 7.36 -9.04
C VAL A 296 -17.22 6.28 -8.72
N PRO A 297 -17.63 5.11 -8.22
CA PRO A 297 -16.68 4.06 -7.86
C PRO A 297 -16.01 3.48 -9.09
N GLY A 298 -14.68 3.33 -9.03
CA GLY A 298 -13.87 2.69 -10.05
C GLY A 298 -13.98 1.17 -9.99
N SER A 299 -13.56 0.49 -11.06
CA SER A 299 -13.61 -0.98 -11.11
C SER A 299 -12.78 -1.66 -10.00
N ALA A 300 -11.70 -1.03 -9.53
CA ALA A 300 -10.89 -1.55 -8.43
C ALA A 300 -11.59 -1.39 -7.06
N GLY A 301 -12.38 -0.33 -6.86
CA GLY A 301 -13.14 -0.08 -5.64
C GLY A 301 -14.36 -1.00 -5.49
N LEU A 302 -15.02 -1.34 -6.61
CA LEU A 302 -16.18 -2.23 -6.64
C LEU A 302 -15.85 -3.68 -6.22
N GLU A 303 -14.67 -4.19 -6.57
CA GLU A 303 -14.26 -5.55 -6.22
C GLU A 303 -13.95 -5.75 -4.73
N PHE A 304 -13.78 -4.67 -3.96
CA PHE A 304 -13.49 -4.73 -2.52
C PHE A 304 -14.74 -4.68 -1.62
N GLY A 305 -15.94 -4.59 -2.21
CA GLY A 305 -17.20 -4.68 -1.45
C GLY A 305 -17.46 -3.49 -0.52
N PHE A 306 -16.92 -2.31 -0.81
CA PHE A 306 -17.22 -1.11 -0.05
C PHE A 306 -18.46 -0.41 -0.62
N ASN A 307 -19.61 -0.60 0.04
CA ASN A 307 -20.72 0.32 -0.14
C ASN A 307 -20.29 1.70 0.37
N ALA A 308 -20.41 2.72 -0.48
CA ALA A 308 -20.30 4.13 -0.12
C ALA A 308 -21.37 4.60 0.91
N SER A 309 -22.07 3.68 1.58
CA SER A 309 -23.22 3.94 2.45
C SER A 309 -22.87 4.37 3.87
N HIS A 310 -21.58 4.60 4.19
CA HIS A 310 -21.14 5.11 5.49
C HIS A 310 -20.33 6.42 5.39
N ILE A 311 -20.58 7.21 4.34
CA ILE A 311 -20.10 8.60 4.20
C ILE A 311 -21.13 9.59 4.76
#